data_AF-A0A7S1SBK8-F1
#
_entry.id   AF-A0A7S1SBK8-F1
#
_cell.length_a   1.000
_cell.length_b   1.000
_cell.length_c   1.000
_cell.angle_alpha   90.00
_cell.angle_beta   90.00
_cell.angle_gamma   90.00
#
_symmetry.space_group_name_H-M   'P 1'
#
loop_
_entity.id
_entity.type
_entity.pdbx_description
1 polymer ?
#
loop_
_entity_poly.entity_id
_entity_poly.type
_entity_poly.pdbx_seq_one_letter_code
_entity_poly.pdbx_strand_id
1 'polypeptide(L)'
;RGWSLEPHRSPLAGEEGVGQWTGLQRTSGSQMASACARIGSNIYVCGGCSMRRVDCFNLERHAWEVLPPLNWRRFCATAIVADGTLHVCGGEDVKRKVTLRSLERLVATARGGLVQGSGWELHS
;
A
#
# COMPACT_ATOMS: atom_id res chain seq x y z
N ARG A 1 -47.56 -1.97 -9.34
CA ARG A 1 -47.25 -2.37 -10.75
C ARG A 1 -46.41 -1.26 -11.35
N GLY A 2 -45.34 -1.66 -12.04
CA GLY A 2 -44.10 -0.90 -12.18
C GLY A 2 -44.07 0.20 -13.22
N TRP A 3 -43.00 0.98 -13.12
CA TRP A 3 -42.45 1.76 -14.22
C TRP A 3 -41.11 1.13 -14.58
N SER A 4 -41.09 0.50 -15.77
CA SER A 4 -39.88 0.05 -16.43
C SER A 4 -39.14 1.26 -16.98
N LEU A 5 -37.87 1.39 -16.64
CA LEU A 5 -36.89 2.07 -17.48
C LEU A 5 -36.00 0.96 -18.02
N GLU A 6 -36.17 0.64 -19.30
CA GLU A 6 -35.32 -0.34 -19.96
C GLU A 6 -33.85 0.09 -19.82
N PRO A 7 -32.95 -0.76 -19.32
CA PRO A 7 -31.54 -0.48 -19.42
C PRO A 7 -31.16 -0.65 -20.90
N HIS A 8 -30.72 0.47 -21.48
CA HIS A 8 -30.01 0.53 -22.74
C HIS A 8 -28.99 -0.62 -22.79
N ARG A 9 -29.20 -1.62 -23.66
CA ARG A 9 -28.20 -2.66 -23.90
C ARG A 9 -26.98 -2.02 -24.55
N SER A 10 -25.85 -2.01 -23.85
CA SER A 10 -24.54 -2.02 -24.49
C SER A 10 -24.17 -3.48 -24.85
N PRO A 11 -23.75 -3.76 -26.09
CA PRO A 11 -23.43 -5.11 -26.53
C PRO A 11 -22.04 -5.53 -26.07
N LEU A 12 -21.84 -6.85 -26.00
CA LEU A 12 -20.60 -7.60 -25.76
C LEU A 12 -20.36 -8.01 -24.29
N ALA A 13 -20.90 -9.20 -24.00
CA ALA A 13 -20.39 -10.10 -22.99
C ALA A 13 -18.89 -10.31 -23.18
N GLY A 14 -18.09 -9.86 -22.21
CA GLY A 14 -16.83 -10.50 -21.86
C GLY A 14 -17.11 -11.30 -20.60
N GLU A 15 -16.79 -12.58 -20.62
CA GLU A 15 -16.95 -13.50 -19.49
C GLU A 15 -16.53 -12.81 -18.18
N GLU A 16 -17.45 -12.71 -17.22
CA GLU A 16 -17.09 -12.40 -15.84
C GLU A 16 -16.32 -13.61 -15.33
N GLY A 17 -15.04 -13.69 -15.68
CA GLY A 17 -14.11 -14.66 -15.15
C GLY A 17 -14.17 -14.52 -13.64
N VAL A 18 -14.75 -15.52 -12.97
CA VAL A 18 -14.77 -15.60 -11.52
C VAL A 18 -13.31 -15.52 -11.08
N GLY A 19 -12.92 -14.37 -10.55
CA GLY A 19 -11.55 -14.12 -10.12
C GLY A 19 -11.18 -15.19 -9.10
N GLN A 20 -10.24 -16.06 -9.45
CA GLN A 20 -9.72 -17.02 -8.51
C GLN A 20 -8.70 -16.32 -7.62
N TRP A 21 -8.94 -16.33 -6.31
CA TRP A 21 -7.94 -15.92 -5.34
C TRP A 21 -6.76 -16.88 -5.41
N THR A 22 -5.59 -16.34 -5.74
CA THR A 22 -4.33 -17.10 -5.74
C THR A 22 -3.37 -16.50 -4.72
N GLY A 23 -2.78 -17.36 -3.90
CA GLY A 23 -1.77 -16.94 -2.93
C GLY A 23 -0.47 -16.57 -3.63
N LEU A 24 -0.02 -15.33 -3.44
CA LEU A 24 1.32 -14.92 -3.85
C LEU A 24 2.37 -15.28 -2.77
N GLN A 25 3.64 -15.07 -3.10
CA GLN A 25 4.75 -15.23 -2.17
C GLN A 25 4.47 -14.45 -0.88
N ARG A 26 4.72 -15.07 0.28
CA ARG A 26 4.51 -14.44 1.59
C ARG A 26 5.69 -13.52 1.90
N THR A 27 5.42 -12.31 2.35
CA THR A 27 6.43 -11.50 3.08
C THR A 27 6.76 -12.19 4.41
N SER A 28 7.98 -11.96 4.91
CA SER A 28 8.38 -12.37 6.25
C SER A 28 7.84 -11.39 7.29
N GLY A 29 6.80 -11.76 8.03
CA GLY A 29 6.26 -10.97 9.14
C GLY A 29 4.75 -10.90 9.16
N SER A 30 4.18 -10.44 10.27
CA SER A 30 2.74 -10.18 10.36
C SER A 30 2.39 -8.87 9.65
N GLN A 31 1.44 -8.92 8.73
CA GLN A 31 0.89 -7.74 8.02
C GLN A 31 -0.34 -7.15 8.74
N MET A 32 -0.66 -7.63 9.95
CA MET A 32 -1.84 -7.15 10.66
C MET A 32 -1.73 -5.64 10.92
N ALA A 33 -2.75 -4.93 10.45
CA ALA A 33 -2.87 -3.47 10.51
C ALA A 33 -1.74 -2.70 9.83
N SER A 34 -1.10 -3.29 8.81
CA SER A 34 -0.21 -2.59 7.89
C SER A 34 -1.00 -1.70 6.93
N ALA A 35 -0.39 -0.63 6.47
CA ALA A 35 -0.91 0.21 5.40
C ALA A 35 -0.30 -0.23 4.06
N CYS A 36 -1.08 -0.23 2.98
CA CYS A 36 -0.55 -0.60 1.66
C CYS A 36 -1.00 0.35 0.55
N ALA A 37 -0.14 0.52 -0.46
CA ALA A 37 -0.45 1.27 -1.66
C ALA A 37 0.44 0.82 -2.84
N ARG A 38 0.06 1.18 -4.07
CA ARG A 38 0.74 0.73 -5.29
C ARG A 38 1.28 1.91 -6.11
N ILE A 39 2.53 1.80 -6.58
CA ILE A 39 3.14 2.69 -7.58
C ILE A 39 3.74 1.85 -8.70
N GLY A 40 3.26 2.04 -9.94
CA GLY A 40 3.72 1.25 -11.08
C GLY A 40 3.49 -0.25 -10.88
N SER A 41 4.55 -1.05 -10.97
CA SER A 41 4.53 -2.50 -10.74
C SER A 41 4.85 -2.89 -9.29
N ASN A 42 4.88 -1.95 -8.35
CA ASN A 42 5.30 -2.17 -6.97
C ASN A 42 4.15 -1.97 -5.98
N ILE A 43 3.94 -2.94 -5.09
CA ILE A 43 3.02 -2.86 -3.96
C ILE A 43 3.83 -2.67 -2.69
N TYR A 44 3.60 -1.56 -1.99
CA TYR A 44 4.27 -1.22 -0.75
C TYR A 44 3.39 -1.66 0.43
N VAL A 45 4.00 -2.30 1.42
CA VAL A 45 3.37 -2.67 2.69
C VAL A 45 4.17 -2.05 3.81
N CYS A 46 3.54 -1.14 4.55
CA CYS A 46 4.19 -0.25 5.50
C CYS A 46 3.64 -0.48 6.92
N GLY A 47 4.53 -0.67 7.89
CA GLY A 47 4.17 -0.76 9.30
C GLY A 47 3.35 -2.00 9.64
N GLY A 48 2.37 -1.84 10.53
CA GLY A 48 1.61 -2.95 11.12
C GLY A 48 2.36 -3.65 12.26
N CYS A 49 1.61 -4.32 13.16
CA CYS A 49 2.11 -4.94 14.40
C CYS A 49 3.18 -4.12 15.15
N SER A 50 3.02 -2.79 15.20
CA SER A 50 3.99 -1.87 15.79
C SER A 50 5.39 -1.96 15.18
N MET A 51 5.54 -2.28 13.90
CA MET A 51 6.81 -2.31 13.19
C MET A 51 7.05 -1.00 12.44
N ARG A 52 8.32 -0.73 12.12
CA ARG A 52 8.72 0.32 11.17
C ARG A 52 9.01 -0.26 9.77
N ARG A 53 8.79 -1.56 9.59
CA ARG A 53 9.19 -2.29 8.40
C ARG A 53 8.40 -1.81 7.18
N VAL A 54 9.08 -1.74 6.05
CA VAL A 54 8.48 -1.50 4.74
C VAL A 54 8.94 -2.61 3.82
N ASP A 55 8.00 -3.37 3.29
CA ASP A 55 8.25 -4.36 2.25
C ASP A 55 7.65 -3.86 0.94
N CYS A 56 8.28 -4.19 -0.18
CA CYS A 56 7.81 -3.88 -1.52
C CYS A 56 7.74 -5.16 -2.34
N PHE A 57 6.58 -5.44 -2.93
CA PHE A 57 6.39 -6.56 -3.85
C PHE A 57 6.36 -6.05 -5.28
N ASN A 58 7.29 -6.53 -6.09
CA ASN A 58 7.32 -6.24 -7.52
C ASN A 58 6.49 -7.28 -8.29
N LEU A 59 5.46 -6.81 -9.00
CA LEU A 59 4.50 -7.61 -9.75
C LEU A 59 5.09 -8.26 -11.01
N GLU A 60 6.16 -7.69 -11.59
CA GLU A 60 6.81 -8.23 -12.79
C GLU A 60 7.78 -9.36 -12.42
N ARG A 61 8.53 -9.16 -11.34
CA ARG A 61 9.54 -10.10 -10.85
C ARG A 61 8.98 -11.13 -9.87
N HIS A 62 7.75 -10.92 -9.41
CA HIS A 62 7.11 -11.73 -8.37
C HIS A 62 7.97 -11.90 -7.11
N ALA A 63 8.67 -10.82 -6.72
CA ALA A 63 9.65 -10.85 -5.64
C ALA A 63 9.42 -9.72 -4.64
N TRP A 64 9.74 -10.02 -3.38
CA TRP A 64 9.74 -9.05 -2.29
C TRP A 64 11.12 -8.44 -2.10
N GLU A 65 11.17 -7.16 -1.80
CA GLU A 65 12.35 -6.44 -1.34
C GLU A 65 12.05 -5.69 -0.03
N VAL A 66 13.03 -5.63 0.87
CA VAL A 66 12.92 -4.82 2.09
C VAL A 66 13.42 -3.41 1.77
N LEU A 67 12.60 -2.42 2.08
CA LEU A 67 12.92 -1.01 1.91
C LEU A 67 13.32 -0.36 3.24
N PRO A 68 13.90 0.85 3.21
CA PRO A 68 14.18 1.63 4.40
C PRO A 68 12.94 1.74 5.29
N PRO A 69 13.11 1.56 6.61
CA PRO A 69 12.00 1.58 7.53
C PRO A 69 11.41 2.99 7.64
N LEU A 70 10.14 3.07 8.02
CA LEU A 70 9.51 4.30 8.51
C LEU A 70 10.31 4.87 9.70
N ASN A 71 10.23 6.17 9.91
CA ASN A 71 10.74 6.86 11.09
C ASN A 71 9.98 6.40 12.34
N TRP A 72 8.65 6.28 12.24
CA TRP A 72 7.77 5.89 13.34
C TRP A 72 7.12 4.52 13.13
N ARG A 73 6.84 3.83 14.22
CA ARG A 73 6.00 2.62 14.20
C ARG A 73 4.57 3.09 13.96
N ARG A 74 3.92 2.50 12.95
CA ARG A 74 2.59 2.90 12.52
C ARG A 74 1.68 1.67 12.49
N PHE A 75 0.84 1.52 13.52
CA PHE A 75 -0.23 0.52 13.59
C PHE A 75 -1.56 1.15 13.16
N CYS A 76 -2.35 0.46 12.33
CA CYS A 76 -3.62 0.97 11.78
C CYS A 76 -3.46 2.32 11.04
N ALA A 77 -2.33 2.52 10.37
CA ALA A 77 -2.12 3.70 9.53
C ALA A 77 -2.81 3.54 8.17
N THR A 78 -2.85 4.63 7.41
CA THR A 78 -3.35 4.66 6.03
C THR A 78 -2.20 5.02 5.09
N ALA A 79 -2.18 4.41 3.90
CA ALA A 79 -1.22 4.74 2.86
C ALA A 79 -1.96 5.18 1.59
N ILE A 80 -1.46 6.24 0.95
CA ILE A 80 -1.99 6.76 -0.31
C ILE A 80 -0.83 7.10 -1.25
N VAL A 81 -1.11 7.13 -2.55
CA VAL A 81 -0.19 7.65 -3.55
C VAL A 81 -0.74 8.95 -4.09
N ALA A 82 0.08 10.00 -4.04
CA ALA A 82 -0.21 11.31 -4.59
C ALA A 82 1.04 11.81 -5.34
N ASP A 83 0.87 12.30 -6.57
CA ASP A 83 1.96 12.84 -7.40
C ASP A 83 3.18 11.91 -7.50
N GLY A 84 2.93 10.61 -7.69
CA GLY A 84 3.97 9.59 -7.80
C GLY A 84 4.75 9.31 -6.49
N THR A 85 4.31 9.89 -5.37
CA THR A 85 4.92 9.73 -4.05
C THR A 85 4.03 8.88 -3.17
N LEU A 86 4.63 7.98 -2.39
CA LEU A 86 3.94 7.21 -1.36
C LEU A 86 3.83 8.05 -0.09
N HIS A 87 2.64 8.19 0.47
CA HIS A 87 2.38 8.84 1.74
C HIS A 87 1.78 7.84 2.73
N VAL A 88 2.28 7.83 3.97
CA VAL A 88 1.76 7.02 5.07
C VAL A 88 1.37 7.96 6.21
N CYS A 89 0.08 8.04 6.53
CA CYS A 89 -0.47 8.99 7.49
C CYS A 89 -1.08 8.32 8.72
N GLY A 90 -0.95 9.00 9.86
CA GLY A 90 -1.59 8.61 11.11
C GLY A 90 -1.09 7.28 11.69
N GLY A 91 -2.01 6.58 12.36
CA GLY A 91 -1.74 5.34 13.08
C GLY A 91 -1.23 5.55 14.51
N GLU A 92 -0.82 4.46 15.15
CA GLU A 92 -0.37 4.45 16.53
C GLU A 92 1.03 3.81 16.67
N ASP A 93 1.90 4.45 17.45
CA ASP A 93 3.07 3.79 18.02
C ASP A 93 2.65 3.13 19.34
N VAL A 94 2.08 1.91 19.25
CA VAL A 94 1.53 1.17 20.41
C VAL A 94 2.56 0.98 21.51
N LYS A 95 3.85 0.84 21.15
CA LYS A 95 4.93 0.70 22.13
C LYS A 95 5.11 1.97 22.95
N ARG A 96 4.96 3.13 22.31
CA ARG A 96 5.05 4.44 22.97
C ARG A 96 3.71 4.96 23.47
N LYS A 97 2.59 4.30 23.15
CA LYS A 97 1.22 4.73 23.47
C LYS A 97 0.92 6.13 22.93
N VAL A 98 1.33 6.39 21.67
CA VAL A 98 1.14 7.69 21.02
C VAL A 98 0.37 7.50 19.71
N THR A 99 -0.73 8.23 19.56
CA THR A 99 -1.40 8.42 18.27
C THR A 99 -0.61 9.43 17.44
N LEU A 100 -0.22 9.04 16.24
CA LEU A 100 0.52 9.88 15.33
C LEU A 100 -0.44 10.78 14.57
N ARG A 101 -0.13 12.08 14.54
CA ARG A 101 -0.80 13.08 13.69
C ARG A 101 0.04 13.46 12.47
N SER A 102 1.23 12.89 12.37
CA SER A 102 2.17 13.12 11.28
C SER A 102 1.92 12.20 10.09
N LEU A 103 2.43 12.60 8.94
CA LEU A 103 2.58 11.76 7.77
C LEU A 103 4.06 11.62 7.41
N GLU A 104 4.40 10.49 6.80
CA GLU A 104 5.70 10.26 6.20
C GLU A 104 5.55 10.04 4.71
N ARG A 105 6.47 10.58 3.92
CA ARG A 105 6.46 10.41 2.47
C ARG A 105 7.74 9.76 1.94
N LEU A 106 7.59 8.95 0.91
CA LEU A 106 8.67 8.32 0.16
C LEU A 106 8.50 8.59 -1.33
N VAL A 107 9.49 9.25 -1.92
CA VAL A 107 9.60 9.39 -3.37
C VAL A 107 10.13 8.08 -3.94
N ALA A 108 9.21 7.23 -4.40
CA ALA A 108 9.55 5.99 -5.06
C ALA A 108 9.66 6.20 -6.56
N THR A 109 10.64 5.56 -7.21
CA THR A 109 10.77 5.65 -8.67
C THR A 109 9.78 4.69 -9.35
N ALA A 110 9.34 5.05 -10.56
CA ALA A 110 8.43 4.24 -11.38
C ALA A 110 8.96 2.81 -11.66
N ARG A 111 10.27 2.58 -11.51
CA ARG A 111 10.92 1.27 -11.75
C ARG A 111 10.96 0.35 -10.53
N GLY A 112 10.47 0.79 -9.37
CA GLY A 112 10.66 0.07 -8.13
C GLY A 112 12.06 0.28 -7.60
N GLY A 113 12.12 0.74 -6.37
CA GLY A 113 13.35 1.22 -5.76
C GLY A 113 13.26 2.71 -5.41
N LEU A 114 13.89 3.03 -4.29
CA LEU A 114 14.16 4.38 -3.83
C LEU A 114 14.94 5.13 -4.91
N VAL A 115 14.74 6.44 -5.02
CA VAL A 115 15.79 7.28 -5.59
C VAL A 115 17.02 7.10 -4.69
N GLN A 116 18.22 6.80 -5.24
CA GLN A 116 19.44 6.69 -4.42
C GLN A 116 19.58 7.97 -3.56
N GLY A 117 19.64 7.82 -2.24
CA GLY A 117 19.74 8.93 -1.29
C GLY A 117 18.40 9.51 -0.79
N SER A 118 17.25 9.02 -1.26
CA SER A 118 15.94 9.42 -0.72
C SER A 118 15.58 8.60 0.52
N GLY A 119 15.37 9.29 1.65
CA GLY A 119 14.81 8.74 2.88
C GLY A 119 13.35 9.13 3.07
N TRP A 120 12.72 8.62 4.14
CA TRP A 120 11.38 9.05 4.54
C TRP A 120 11.42 10.46 5.14
N GLU A 121 10.69 11.38 4.54
CA GLU A 121 10.53 12.75 5.06
C GLU A 121 9.30 12.81 5.99
N LEU A 122 9.49 13.36 7.19
CA LEU A 122 8.43 13.54 8.18
C LEU A 122 7.81 14.93 8.02
N HIS A 123 6.49 14.98 7.90
CA HIS A 123 5.73 16.23 7.92
C HIS A 123 4.73 16.19 9.10
N SER A 124 4.69 17.29 9.85
CA SER A 124 3.83 17.50 11.02
C SER A 124 2.49 18.09 10.66
#